data_AF-A0A7Y5BZ63-F1
#
_entry.id   AF-A0A7Y5BZ63-F1
#
_cell.length_a   1.000
_cell.length_b   1.000
_cell.length_c   1.000
_cell.angle_alpha   90.00
_cell.angle_beta   90.00
_cell.angle_gamma   90.00
#
_symmetry.space_group_name_H-M   'P 1'
#
loop_
_entity.id
_entity.type
_entity.pdbx_description
1 polymer ?
#
loop_
_entity_poly.entity_id
_entity_poly.type
_entity_poly.pdbx_seq_one_letter_code
_entity_poly.pdbx_strand_id
1 'polypeptide(L)'
;MGELSAYVLAFARFVIGFVFLWSAGSKLRDFAAFERAVADFQLSPAVFSRGVAFFFVSLELSVTCIMGWSIKFLRNGFIIAMFLLVVFSLALSWVLLRGIKTSCHCFGASKKLVSKWDLVRNVCLLGVASLGYFACNLAELALTIPELTLLAFISVAVVAVLTQFQNMSWWFQEM
;
A
#
# COMPACT_ATOMS: atom_id res chain seq x y z
N MET A 1 25.22 -13.18 6.30
CA MET A 1 24.04 -12.39 6.75
C MET A 1 23.77 -11.17 5.87
N GLY A 2 24.79 -10.51 5.30
CA GLY A 2 24.62 -9.32 4.45
C GLY A 2 23.88 -9.55 3.12
N GLU A 3 24.09 -10.67 2.44
CA GLU A 3 23.45 -10.93 1.14
C GLU A 3 21.93 -11.12 1.28
N LEU A 4 21.48 -11.97 2.21
CA LEU A 4 20.05 -12.17 2.48
C LEU A 4 19.34 -10.85 2.81
N SER A 5 19.96 -9.98 3.60
CA SER A 5 19.39 -8.66 3.90
C SER A 5 19.28 -7.75 2.68
N ALA A 6 20.21 -7.84 1.72
CA ALA A 6 20.13 -7.07 0.47
C ALA A 6 18.96 -7.53 -0.41
N TYR A 7 18.75 -8.85 -0.54
CA TYR A 7 17.59 -9.42 -1.23
C TYR A 7 16.26 -9.00 -0.58
N VAL A 8 16.16 -9.11 0.74
CA VAL A 8 14.96 -8.70 1.50
C VAL A 8 14.69 -7.20 1.32
N LEU A 9 15.71 -6.36 1.40
CA LEU A 9 15.59 -4.92 1.22
C LEU A 9 15.09 -4.57 -0.18
N ALA A 10 15.70 -5.14 -1.22
CA ALA A 10 15.32 -4.89 -2.62
C ALA A 10 13.89 -5.35 -2.90
N PHE A 11 13.54 -6.56 -2.47
CA PHE A 11 12.19 -7.08 -2.62
C PHE A 11 11.14 -6.22 -1.90
N ALA A 12 11.37 -5.90 -0.62
CA ALA A 12 10.47 -5.05 0.15
C ALA A 12 10.30 -3.66 -0.49
N ARG A 13 11.40 -3.06 -0.97
CA ARG A 13 11.41 -1.77 -1.66
C ARG A 13 10.52 -1.80 -2.91
N PHE A 14 10.67 -2.81 -3.76
CA PHE A 14 9.87 -2.92 -4.99
C PHE A 14 8.40 -3.20 -4.70
N VAL A 15 8.09 -4.13 -3.79
CA VAL A 15 6.70 -4.44 -3.42
C VAL A 15 6.01 -3.19 -2.86
N ILE A 16 6.61 -2.51 -1.88
CA ILE A 16 6.03 -1.31 -1.28
C ILE A 16 5.91 -0.19 -2.32
N GLY A 17 6.95 0.05 -3.11
CA GLY A 17 6.93 1.06 -4.17
C GLY A 17 5.81 0.85 -5.19
N PHE A 18 5.66 -0.38 -5.72
CA PHE A 18 4.63 -0.69 -6.70
C PHE A 18 3.21 -0.66 -6.12
N VAL A 19 3.02 -1.12 -4.87
CA VAL A 19 1.71 -1.03 -4.19
C VAL A 19 1.27 0.41 -4.03
N PHE A 20 2.14 1.28 -3.51
CA PHE A 20 1.82 2.69 -3.31
C PHE A 20 1.65 3.44 -4.63
N LEU A 21 2.45 3.11 -5.65
CA LEU A 21 2.29 3.66 -7.00
C LEU A 21 0.91 3.31 -7.58
N TRP A 22 0.52 2.04 -7.51
CA TRP A 22 -0.79 1.60 -7.98
C TRP A 22 -1.91 2.26 -7.19
N SER A 23 -1.78 2.32 -5.86
CA SER A 23 -2.76 2.91 -4.98
C SER A 23 -2.96 4.40 -5.26
N ALA A 24 -1.87 5.17 -5.36
CA ALA A 24 -1.91 6.60 -5.70
C ALA A 24 -2.49 6.83 -7.10
N GLY A 25 -2.04 6.06 -8.11
CA GLY A 25 -2.56 6.16 -9.47
C GLY A 25 -4.07 5.90 -9.56
N SER A 26 -4.56 4.93 -8.80
CA SER A 26 -5.99 4.63 -8.74
C SER A 26 -6.83 5.75 -8.09
N LYS A 27 -6.31 6.39 -7.04
CA LYS A 27 -6.97 7.51 -6.36
C LYS A 27 -6.91 8.80 -7.17
N LEU A 28 -5.84 9.03 -7.92
CA LEU A 28 -5.74 10.18 -8.83
C LEU A 28 -6.73 10.06 -10.00
N ARG A 29 -6.98 8.83 -10.48
CA ARG A 29 -7.92 8.59 -11.57
C ARG A 29 -9.37 8.89 -11.18
N ASP A 30 -9.76 8.62 -9.94
CA ASP A 30 -11.10 8.91 -9.40
C ASP A 30 -11.03 9.56 -8.01
N PHE A 31 -10.44 10.77 -7.98
CA PHE A 31 -10.24 11.51 -6.74
C PHE A 31 -11.56 11.88 -6.06
N ALA A 32 -12.60 12.18 -6.86
CA ALA A 32 -13.92 12.51 -6.35
C ALA A 32 -14.57 11.33 -5.61
N ALA A 33 -14.43 10.10 -6.10
CA ALA A 33 -14.90 8.92 -5.37
C ALA A 33 -14.11 8.69 -4.08
N PHE A 34 -12.79 8.91 -4.09
CA PHE A 34 -11.98 8.81 -2.87
C PHE A 34 -12.37 9.86 -1.82
N GLU A 35 -12.60 11.12 -2.23
CA GLU A 35 -13.09 12.18 -1.34
C GLU A 35 -14.42 11.80 -0.69
N ARG A 36 -15.38 11.28 -1.47
CA ARG A 36 -16.66 10.79 -0.94
C ARG A 36 -16.46 9.65 0.05
N ALA A 37 -15.60 8.69 -0.27
CA ALA A 37 -15.29 7.60 0.66
C ALA A 37 -14.73 8.15 1.98
N VAL A 38 -13.79 9.11 1.93
CA VAL A 38 -13.23 9.79 3.12
C VAL A 38 -14.32 10.50 3.93
N ALA A 39 -15.27 11.17 3.27
CA ALA A 39 -16.43 11.76 3.95
C ALA A 39 -17.34 10.69 4.59
N ASP A 40 -17.57 9.58 3.90
CA ASP A 40 -18.41 8.46 4.35
C ASP A 40 -17.79 7.66 5.50
N PHE A 41 -16.46 7.72 5.69
CA PHE A 41 -15.79 7.13 6.85
C PHE A 41 -16.22 7.79 8.18
N GLN A 42 -16.86 8.97 8.14
CA GLN A 42 -17.32 9.75 9.32
C GLN A 42 -16.21 10.01 10.36
N LEU A 43 -14.94 9.94 9.95
CA LEU A 43 -13.77 10.19 10.81
C LEU A 43 -13.47 11.68 10.95
N SER A 44 -13.94 12.52 10.02
CA SER A 44 -13.78 13.98 10.05
C SER A 44 -15.03 14.70 9.52
N PRO A 45 -15.22 15.98 9.86
CA PRO A 45 -16.26 16.80 9.24
C PRO A 45 -16.07 16.85 7.73
N ALA A 46 -17.15 16.70 6.96
CA ALA A 46 -17.10 16.63 5.48
C ALA A 46 -16.31 17.77 4.82
N VAL A 47 -16.22 18.94 5.48
CA VAL A 47 -15.46 20.11 5.04
C VAL A 47 -13.95 19.84 4.91
N PHE A 48 -13.39 18.93 5.71
CA PHE A 48 -11.96 18.58 5.67
C PHE A 48 -11.64 17.35 4.81
N SER A 49 -12.66 16.65 4.29
CA SER A 49 -12.50 15.41 3.52
C SER A 49 -11.53 15.57 2.34
N ARG A 50 -11.65 16.67 1.58
CA ARG A 50 -10.77 16.98 0.45
C ARG A 50 -9.32 17.21 0.85
N GLY A 51 -9.09 17.94 1.94
CA GLY A 51 -7.73 18.20 2.46
C GLY A 51 -7.05 16.93 2.95
N VAL A 52 -7.81 16.10 3.67
CA VAL A 52 -7.36 14.78 4.14
C VAL A 52 -7.06 13.85 2.96
N ALA A 53 -7.94 13.80 1.95
CA ALA A 53 -7.74 13.01 0.75
C ALA A 53 -6.47 13.43 -0.01
N PHE A 54 -6.27 14.73 -0.20
CA PHE A 54 -5.07 15.26 -0.86
C PHE A 54 -3.80 14.94 -0.07
N PHE A 55 -3.85 15.06 1.26
CA PHE A 55 -2.73 14.75 2.14
C PHE A 55 -2.31 13.28 2.01
N PHE A 56 -3.26 12.34 2.04
CA PHE A 56 -2.97 10.92 1.87
C PHE A 56 -2.37 10.62 0.49
N VAL A 57 -2.96 11.11 -0.60
CA VAL A 57 -2.43 10.90 -1.95
C VAL A 57 -1.01 11.46 -2.09
N SER A 58 -0.75 12.63 -1.48
CA SER A 58 0.58 13.26 -1.48
C SER A 58 1.62 12.40 -0.73
N LEU A 59 1.24 11.80 0.40
CA LEU A 59 2.11 10.87 1.13
C LEU A 59 2.38 9.58 0.33
N GLU A 60 1.37 9.02 -0.34
CA GLU A 60 1.54 7.82 -1.18
C GLU A 60 2.50 8.07 -2.35
N LEU A 61 2.38 9.24 -3.00
CA LEU A 61 3.31 9.66 -4.04
C LEU A 61 4.72 9.87 -3.48
N SER A 62 4.83 10.46 -2.28
CA SER A 62 6.12 10.66 -1.62
C SER A 62 6.84 9.34 -1.35
N VAL A 63 6.12 8.33 -0.85
CA VAL A 63 6.66 6.97 -0.67
C VAL A 63 7.13 6.40 -2.01
N THR A 64 6.30 6.52 -3.05
CA THR A 64 6.62 6.02 -4.39
C THR A 64 7.90 6.67 -4.95
N CYS A 65 8.02 7.99 -4.85
CA CYS A 65 9.19 8.73 -5.31
C CYS A 65 10.46 8.35 -4.51
N ILE A 66 10.36 8.24 -3.19
CA ILE A 66 11.50 7.85 -2.34
C ILE A 66 11.95 6.43 -2.69
N MET A 67 11.02 5.50 -2.81
CA MET A 67 11.30 4.10 -3.17
C MET A 67 11.84 3.97 -4.59
N GLY A 68 11.42 4.83 -5.52
CA GLY A 68 11.94 4.81 -6.90
C GLY A 68 13.34 5.42 -7.03
N TRP A 69 13.58 6.57 -6.40
CA TRP A 69 14.68 7.45 -6.79
C TRP A 69 15.89 7.44 -5.84
N SER A 70 15.70 7.22 -4.54
CA SER A 70 16.78 7.47 -3.57
C SER A 70 16.99 6.33 -2.57
N ILE A 71 18.15 5.69 -2.67
CA ILE A 71 18.63 4.71 -1.68
C ILE A 71 18.86 5.37 -0.32
N LYS A 72 19.35 6.63 -0.30
CA LYS A 72 19.70 7.35 0.93
C LYS A 72 18.48 7.65 1.82
N PHE A 73 17.29 7.76 1.23
CA PHE A 73 16.06 8.08 1.96
C PHE A 73 15.14 6.86 2.18
N LEU A 74 15.60 5.65 1.87
CA LEU A 74 14.80 4.43 2.02
C LEU A 74 14.22 4.26 3.43
N ARG A 75 15.02 4.56 4.46
CA ARG A 75 14.57 4.52 5.86
C ARG A 75 13.32 5.38 6.09
N ASN A 76 13.34 6.62 5.60
CA ASN A 76 12.21 7.55 5.75
C ASN A 76 11.01 7.08 4.92
N GLY A 77 11.26 6.57 3.71
CA GLY A 77 10.19 6.02 2.87
C GLY A 77 9.49 4.83 3.52
N PHE A 78 10.21 3.90 4.16
CA PHE A 78 9.60 2.79 4.90
C PHE A 78 8.81 3.27 6.12
N ILE A 79 9.30 4.28 6.85
CA ILE A 79 8.56 4.87 7.99
C ILE A 79 7.22 5.46 7.51
N ILE A 80 7.23 6.25 6.43
CA ILE A 80 6.01 6.85 5.88
C ILE A 80 5.07 5.75 5.36
N ALA A 81 5.61 4.73 4.68
CA ALA A 81 4.83 3.59 4.20
C ALA A 81 4.14 2.83 5.35
N MET A 82 4.87 2.54 6.43
CA MET A 82 4.31 1.88 7.62
C MET A 82 3.22 2.75 8.27
N PHE A 83 3.46 4.06 8.40
CA PHE A 83 2.46 4.99 8.92
C PHE A 83 1.16 4.96 8.09
N LEU A 84 1.27 5.06 6.77
CA LEU A 84 0.12 4.97 5.87
C LEU A 84 -0.61 3.64 5.99
N LEU A 85 0.12 2.52 6.02
CA LEU A 85 -0.46 1.18 6.16
C LEU A 85 -1.21 1.02 7.49
N VAL A 86 -0.68 1.55 8.59
CA VAL A 86 -1.36 1.55 9.89
C VAL A 86 -2.63 2.38 9.82
N VAL A 87 -2.56 3.61 9.29
CA VAL A 87 -3.73 4.48 9.18
C VAL A 87 -4.82 3.86 8.30
N PHE A 88 -4.47 3.26 7.16
CA PHE A 88 -5.42 2.54 6.32
C PHE A 88 -5.99 1.31 7.02
N SER A 89 -5.17 0.56 7.76
CA SER A 89 -5.65 -0.60 8.53
C SER A 89 -6.65 -0.19 9.61
N LEU A 90 -6.41 0.94 10.30
CA LEU A 90 -7.34 1.49 11.28
C LEU A 90 -8.64 1.95 10.63
N ALA A 91 -8.57 2.66 9.49
CA ALA A 91 -9.75 3.10 8.75
C ALA A 91 -10.62 1.91 8.27
N LEU A 92 -9.98 0.86 7.72
CA LEU A 92 -10.69 -0.36 7.32
C LEU A 92 -11.30 -1.09 8.51
N SER A 93 -10.56 -1.20 9.63
CA SER A 93 -11.05 -1.82 10.86
C SER A 93 -12.27 -1.06 11.41
N TRP A 94 -12.23 0.27 11.37
CA TRP A 94 -13.35 1.12 11.80
C TRP A 94 -14.62 0.89 10.98
N VAL A 95 -14.49 0.81 9.65
CA VAL A 95 -15.61 0.50 8.76
C VAL A 95 -16.19 -0.89 9.02
N LEU A 96 -15.32 -1.89 9.22
CA LEU A 96 -15.75 -3.25 9.54
C LEU A 96 -16.47 -3.32 10.89
N LEU A 97 -15.95 -2.63 11.91
CA LEU A 97 -16.55 -2.60 13.26
C LEU A 97 -17.91 -1.89 13.27
N ARG A 98 -18.06 -0.81 12.49
CA ARG A 98 -19.32 -0.08 12.36
C ARG A 98 -20.29 -0.67 11.35
N GLY A 99 -19.89 -1.71 10.61
CA GLY A 99 -20.71 -2.32 9.55
C GLY A 99 -21.06 -1.37 8.41
N ILE A 100 -20.21 -0.36 8.15
CA ILE A 100 -20.45 0.63 7.10
C ILE A 100 -20.27 -0.05 5.75
N LYS A 101 -21.31 -0.05 4.92
CA LYS A 101 -21.27 -0.62 3.57
C LYS A 101 -20.64 0.37 2.58
N THR A 102 -19.33 0.53 2.65
CA THR A 102 -18.55 1.38 1.73
C THR A 102 -17.54 0.56 0.93
N SER A 103 -17.21 1.02 -0.28
CA SER A 103 -16.23 0.40 -1.17
C SER A 103 -14.81 0.89 -0.87
N CYS A 104 -13.85 -0.03 -0.87
CA CYS A 104 -12.44 0.33 -0.72
C CYS A 104 -11.89 0.91 -2.03
N HIS A 105 -11.76 2.24 -2.12
CA HIS A 105 -11.16 2.92 -3.29
C HIS A 105 -9.62 2.89 -3.31
N CYS A 106 -8.97 2.15 -2.40
CA CYS A 106 -7.51 2.10 -2.29
C CYS A 106 -6.81 1.43 -3.49
N PHE A 107 -7.52 0.65 -4.32
CA PHE A 107 -6.93 -0.08 -5.47
C PHE A 107 -7.74 0.08 -6.77
N GLY A 108 -8.62 1.08 -6.83
CA GLY A 108 -9.48 1.36 -7.98
C GLY A 108 -10.96 1.42 -7.64
N ALA A 109 -11.78 1.69 -8.66
CA ALA A 109 -13.24 1.77 -8.57
C ALA A 109 -13.89 0.37 -8.48
N SER A 110 -13.50 -0.42 -7.48
CA SER A 110 -14.20 -1.67 -7.17
C SER A 110 -15.48 -1.36 -6.42
N LYS A 111 -16.63 -1.87 -6.89
CA LYS A 111 -17.91 -1.79 -6.18
C LYS A 111 -17.99 -2.71 -4.95
N LYS A 112 -16.88 -3.41 -4.64
CA LYS A 112 -16.80 -4.38 -3.56
C LYS A 112 -16.73 -3.69 -2.20
N LEU A 113 -17.53 -4.19 -1.27
CA LEU A 113 -17.50 -3.78 0.13
C LEU A 113 -16.17 -4.16 0.79
N VAL A 114 -15.73 -3.33 1.74
CA VAL A 114 -14.56 -3.63 2.57
C VAL A 114 -14.70 -5.00 3.25
N SER A 115 -13.66 -5.83 3.14
CA SER A 115 -13.62 -7.18 3.70
C SER A 115 -12.45 -7.36 4.67
N LYS A 116 -12.53 -8.39 5.53
CA LYS A 116 -11.42 -8.79 6.43
C LYS A 116 -10.13 -9.11 5.67
N TRP A 117 -10.25 -9.57 4.42
CA TRP A 117 -9.09 -9.81 3.54
C TRP A 117 -8.29 -8.55 3.22
N ASP A 118 -8.95 -7.38 3.13
CA ASP A 118 -8.27 -6.12 2.88
C ASP A 118 -7.37 -5.73 4.06
N LEU A 119 -7.83 -6.04 5.27
CA LEU A 119 -7.05 -5.85 6.50
C LEU A 119 -5.85 -6.81 6.56
N VAL A 120 -6.06 -8.10 6.28
CA VAL A 120 -4.97 -9.11 6.25
C VAL A 120 -3.88 -8.69 5.26
N ARG A 121 -4.26 -8.26 4.05
CA ARG A 121 -3.32 -7.76 3.05
C ARG A 121 -2.52 -6.57 3.58
N ASN A 122 -3.17 -5.57 4.19
CA ASN A 122 -2.47 -4.41 4.72
C ASN A 122 -1.51 -4.80 5.87
N VAL A 123 -1.88 -5.74 6.73
CA VAL A 123 -1.00 -6.27 7.79
C VAL A 123 0.20 -7.03 7.20
N CYS A 124 0.00 -7.84 6.17
CA CYS A 124 1.10 -8.49 5.45
C CYS A 124 2.05 -7.46 4.83
N LEU A 125 1.52 -6.44 4.17
CA LEU A 125 2.32 -5.34 3.60
C LEU A 125 3.06 -4.56 4.68
N LEU A 126 2.45 -4.37 5.86
CA LEU A 126 3.10 -3.75 7.01
C LEU A 126 4.29 -4.59 7.46
N GLY A 127 4.14 -5.92 7.53
CA GLY A 127 5.24 -6.84 7.81
C GLY A 127 6.39 -6.74 6.80
N VAL A 128 6.07 -6.67 5.50
CA VAL A 128 7.07 -6.46 4.44
C VAL A 128 7.79 -5.13 4.60
N ALA A 129 7.06 -4.04 4.90
CA ALA A 129 7.65 -2.72 5.14
C ALA A 129 8.56 -2.71 6.37
N SER A 130 8.17 -3.38 7.46
CA SER A 130 8.99 -3.51 8.67
C SER A 130 10.27 -4.32 8.40
N LEU A 131 10.17 -5.44 7.68
CA LEU A 131 11.35 -6.23 7.28
C LEU A 131 12.29 -5.40 6.39
N GLY A 132 11.75 -4.65 5.44
CA GLY A 132 12.53 -3.73 4.61
C GLY A 132 13.22 -2.62 5.42
N TYR A 133 12.52 -2.06 6.41
CA TYR A 133 13.10 -1.07 7.33
C TYR A 133 14.28 -1.65 8.11
N PHE A 134 14.14 -2.83 8.72
CA PHE A 134 15.24 -3.46 9.45
C PHE A 134 16.40 -3.80 8.50
N ALA A 135 16.12 -4.40 7.35
CA ALA A 135 17.13 -4.74 6.35
C ALA A 135 17.90 -3.51 5.84
N CYS A 136 17.25 -2.35 5.70
CA CYS A 136 17.89 -1.10 5.29
C CYS A 136 18.95 -0.59 6.29
N ASN A 137 18.85 -0.97 7.57
CA ASN A 137 19.84 -0.58 8.58
C ASN A 137 21.05 -1.54 8.63
N LEU A 138 20.93 -2.71 7.97
CA LEU A 138 21.89 -3.81 8.06
C LEU A 138 22.60 -4.08 6.72
N ALA A 139 21.97 -3.74 5.60
CA ALA A 139 22.43 -4.12 4.27
C ALA A 139 23.15 -2.97 3.56
N GLU A 140 24.31 -3.27 2.99
CA GLU A 140 24.83 -2.54 1.84
C GLU A 140 24.24 -3.18 0.57
N LEU A 141 23.63 -2.38 -0.30
CA LEU A 141 22.96 -2.87 -1.49
C LEU A 141 24.01 -3.31 -2.53
N ALA A 142 24.46 -4.56 -2.43
CA ALA A 142 25.48 -5.17 -3.28
C ALA A 142 24.89 -6.17 -4.31
N LEU A 143 23.70 -5.89 -4.84
CA LEU A 143 23.03 -6.73 -5.85
C LEU A 143 23.44 -6.36 -7.27
N THR A 144 23.50 -7.35 -8.14
CA THR A 144 23.75 -7.17 -9.57
C THR A 144 22.49 -6.71 -10.31
N ILE A 145 22.66 -6.08 -11.47
CA ILE A 145 21.54 -5.63 -12.33
C ILE A 145 20.53 -6.76 -12.65
N PRO A 146 20.95 -7.99 -13.05
CA PRO A 146 19.98 -9.07 -13.33
C PRO A 146 19.20 -9.54 -12.09
N GLU A 147 19.79 -9.52 -10.90
CA GLU A 147 19.07 -9.86 -9.67
C GLU A 147 18.01 -8.80 -9.34
N LEU A 148 18.36 -7.52 -9.53
CA LEU A 148 17.42 -6.40 -9.35
C LEU A 148 16.25 -6.47 -10.34
N THR A 149 16.49 -6.79 -11.60
CA THR A 149 15.42 -6.91 -12.60
C THR A 149 14.51 -8.09 -12.29
N LEU A 150 15.07 -9.25 -11.94
CA LEU A 150 14.29 -10.42 -11.54
C LEU A 150 13.41 -10.11 -10.32
N LEU A 151 13.97 -9.49 -9.27
CA LEU A 151 13.21 -9.09 -8.09
C LEU A 151 12.09 -8.11 -8.44
N ALA A 152 12.35 -7.14 -9.33
CA ALA A 152 11.31 -6.20 -9.77
C ALA A 152 10.16 -6.92 -10.49
N PHE A 153 10.45 -7.87 -11.39
CA PHE A 153 9.42 -8.67 -12.06
C PHE A 153 8.62 -9.51 -11.07
N ILE A 154 9.29 -10.18 -10.12
CA ILE A 154 8.63 -10.95 -9.06
C ILE A 154 7.74 -10.03 -8.23
N SER A 155 8.22 -8.86 -7.84
CA SER A 155 7.42 -7.89 -7.08
C SER A 155 6.19 -7.40 -7.86
N VAL A 156 6.31 -7.12 -9.16
CA VAL A 156 5.16 -6.77 -10.01
C VAL A 156 4.14 -7.91 -10.03
N ALA A 157 4.59 -9.16 -10.23
CA ALA A 157 3.70 -10.32 -10.22
C ALA A 157 3.00 -10.47 -8.86
N VAL A 158 3.74 -10.35 -7.74
CA VAL A 158 3.18 -10.38 -6.39
C VAL A 158 2.15 -9.27 -6.19
N VAL A 159 2.44 -8.04 -6.61
CA VAL A 159 1.50 -6.91 -6.48
C VAL A 159 0.26 -7.10 -7.36
N ALA A 160 0.42 -7.59 -8.58
CA ALA A 160 -0.70 -7.94 -9.45
C ALA A 160 -1.58 -9.01 -8.81
N VAL A 161 -0.98 -10.05 -8.24
CA VAL A 161 -1.69 -11.11 -7.52
C VAL A 161 -2.42 -10.54 -6.30
N LEU A 162 -1.74 -9.75 -5.44
CA LEU A 162 -2.34 -9.13 -4.24
C LEU A 162 -3.48 -8.16 -4.56
N THR A 163 -3.46 -7.51 -5.72
CA THR A 163 -4.54 -6.63 -6.16
C THR A 163 -5.67 -7.40 -6.86
N GLN A 164 -5.36 -8.42 -7.66
CA GLN A 164 -6.36 -9.26 -8.35
C GLN A 164 -7.07 -10.26 -7.43
N PHE A 165 -6.43 -10.74 -6.36
CA PHE A 165 -7.08 -11.63 -5.38
C PHE A 165 -8.36 -11.03 -4.77
N GLN A 166 -8.48 -9.69 -4.77
CA GLN A 166 -9.71 -9.02 -4.35
C GLN A 166 -10.91 -9.33 -5.26
N ASN A 167 -10.71 -9.51 -6.57
CA ASN A 167 -11.79 -9.86 -7.50
C ASN A 167 -12.29 -11.29 -7.27
N MET A 168 -11.40 -12.20 -6.88
CA MET A 168 -11.74 -13.63 -6.79
C MET A 168 -12.56 -13.98 -5.54
N SER A 169 -12.44 -13.23 -4.44
CA SER A 169 -13.20 -13.52 -3.21
C SER A 169 -14.67 -13.07 -3.26
N TRP A 170 -15.07 -12.25 -4.24
CA TRP A 170 -16.48 -11.87 -4.43
C TRP A 170 -17.29 -13.06 -4.96
N TRP A 171 -16.68 -13.87 -5.85
CA TRP A 171 -17.26 -15.13 -6.35
C TRP A 171 -17.68 -16.12 -5.26
N PHE A 172 -17.00 -16.13 -4.12
CA PHE A 172 -17.33 -17.02 -2.99
C PHE A 172 -18.39 -16.47 -2.05
N GLN A 173 -18.81 -15.20 -2.19
CA GLN A 173 -19.89 -14.63 -1.38
C GLN A 173 -21.26 -14.66 -2.10
N GLU A 174 -21.26 -14.83 -3.42
CA GLU A 174 -22.47 -15.08 -4.22
C GLU A 174 -22.86 -16.57 -4.35
N MET A 175 -22.01 -17.51 -3.92
CA MET A 175 -22.32 -18.95 -3.83
C MET A 175 -22.83 -19.31 -2.43
#